data_AF-A0A9J6AKS7-F1
#
_entry.id   AF-A0A9J6AKS7-F1
#
_cell.length_a   1.000
_cell.length_b   1.000
_cell.length_c   1.000
_cell.angle_alpha   90.00
_cell.angle_beta   90.00
_cell.angle_gamma   90.00
#
_symmetry.space_group_name_H-M   'P 1'
#
loop_
_entity.id
_entity.type
_entity.pdbx_description
1 polymer ?
#
loop_
_entity_poly.entity_id
_entity_poly.type
_entity_poly.pdbx_seq_one_letter_code
_entity_poly.pdbx_strand_id
1 'polypeptide(L)'
;MRPWIVAYSKLLRLLPQLFLIYPIGQGRFSRWYASRNLRYFQFHDCIPVEHNILMHPFHMLGRSWVFGGSLFKAMHGSLVTSSLIVETTENESLMNSVTGFGQEEETYNIVAPWLFWPIDLPIC
;
A
#
# COMPACT_ATOMS: atom_id res chain seq x y z
N MET A 1 4.16 21.76 7.01
CA MET A 1 3.93 20.44 6.39
C MET A 1 3.10 20.63 5.13
N ARG A 2 3.42 19.93 4.03
CA ARG A 2 2.62 19.98 2.79
C ARG A 2 1.39 19.05 2.95
N PRO A 3 0.19 19.43 2.50
CA PRO A 3 -1.08 18.79 2.91
C PRO A 3 -1.43 17.48 2.16
N TRP A 4 -0.46 16.67 1.76
CA TRP A 4 -0.72 15.49 0.91
C TRP A 4 -1.06 14.21 1.67
N ILE A 5 -1.24 14.30 2.99
CA ILE A 5 -1.80 13.23 3.82
C ILE A 5 -3.23 12.86 3.36
N VAL A 6 -3.83 13.65 2.46
CA VAL A 6 -5.02 13.28 1.66
C VAL A 6 -4.94 11.89 1.01
N ALA A 7 -3.75 11.31 0.82
CA ALA A 7 -3.58 9.91 0.43
C ALA A 7 -4.40 8.92 1.30
N TYR A 8 -4.59 9.23 2.58
CA TYR A 8 -5.40 8.43 3.53
C TYR A 8 -6.89 8.36 3.15
N SER A 9 -7.40 9.33 2.38
CA SER A 9 -8.79 9.34 1.92
C SER A 9 -9.19 8.10 1.12
N LYS A 10 -8.22 7.43 0.47
CA LYS A 10 -8.47 6.15 -0.23
C LYS A 10 -8.92 5.05 0.72
N LEU A 11 -8.28 4.94 1.89
CA LEU A 11 -8.67 3.95 2.91
C LEU A 11 -10.06 4.27 3.47
N LEU A 12 -10.32 5.57 3.70
CA LEU A 12 -11.61 6.04 4.21
C LEU A 12 -12.79 5.82 3.26
N ARG A 13 -12.56 5.71 1.94
CA ARG A 13 -13.62 5.49 0.95
C ARG A 13 -14.09 4.03 0.85
N LEU A 14 -13.28 3.05 1.26
CA LEU A 14 -13.62 1.63 1.13
C LEU A 14 -14.70 1.18 2.11
N LEU A 15 -14.62 1.64 3.36
CA LEU A 15 -15.60 1.31 4.41
C LEU A 15 -17.04 1.77 4.07
N PRO A 16 -17.31 3.05 3.69
CA PRO A 16 -18.65 3.47 3.34
C PRO A 16 -19.14 2.85 2.03
N GLN A 17 -18.25 2.54 1.08
CA GLN A 17 -18.65 1.85 -0.16
C GLN A 17 -19.24 0.47 0.14
N LEU A 18 -18.56 -0.27 1.02
CA LEU A 18 -18.94 -1.61 1.41
C LEU A 18 -20.13 -1.57 2.39
N PHE A 19 -20.04 -0.85 3.50
CA PHE A 19 -21.03 -0.93 4.59
C PHE A 19 -22.22 0.03 4.49
N LEU A 20 -22.21 1.01 3.59
CA LEU A 20 -23.29 1.99 3.45
C LEU A 20 -23.87 2.01 2.04
N ILE A 21 -23.05 2.29 1.01
CA ILE A 21 -23.52 2.50 -0.36
C ILE A 21 -24.05 1.20 -0.96
N TYR A 22 -23.32 0.10 -0.85
CA TYR A 22 -23.76 -1.21 -1.36
C TYR A 22 -25.07 -1.71 -0.73
N PRO A 23 -25.26 -1.73 0.61
CA PRO A 23 -26.55 -2.12 1.21
C PRO A 23 -27.71 -1.22 0.82
N ILE A 24 -27.49 0.10 0.72
CA ILE A 24 -28.52 1.04 0.24
C ILE A 24 -28.92 0.70 -1.20
N GLY A 25 -27.95 0.46 -2.09
CA GLY A 25 -28.20 0.06 -3.48
C GLY A 25 -28.92 -1.29 -3.62
N GLN A 26 -28.78 -2.19 -2.65
CA GLN A 26 -29.49 -3.47 -2.59
C GLN A 26 -30.83 -3.43 -1.84
N GLY A 27 -31.17 -2.27 -1.24
CA GLY A 27 -32.40 -2.08 -0.46
C GLY A 27 -32.48 -2.88 0.85
N ARG A 28 -31.36 -3.45 1.33
CA ARG A 28 -31.32 -4.32 2.52
C ARG A 28 -29.98 -4.22 3.25
N PHE A 29 -30.03 -3.80 4.52
CA PHE A 29 -28.91 -3.94 5.47
C PHE A 29 -28.81 -5.35 6.08
N SER A 30 -29.86 -6.16 6.01
CA SER A 30 -29.95 -7.46 6.71
C SER A 30 -28.98 -8.53 6.20
N ARG A 31 -28.50 -8.43 4.94
CA ARG A 31 -27.46 -9.32 4.40
C ARG A 31 -26.10 -9.14 5.11
N TRP A 32 -25.94 -8.07 5.89
CA TRP A 32 -24.73 -7.76 6.67
C TRP A 32 -24.71 -8.39 8.08
N TYR A 33 -25.85 -8.93 8.54
CA TYR A 33 -26.03 -9.42 9.91
C TYR A 33 -25.71 -10.91 10.11
N ALA A 34 -25.14 -11.60 9.12
CA ALA A 34 -24.52 -12.91 9.35
C ALA A 34 -23.19 -12.75 10.14
N SER A 35 -22.87 -13.73 10.98
CA SER A 35 -21.89 -13.68 12.08
C SER A 35 -20.54 -12.98 11.82
N ARG A 36 -19.93 -12.43 12.89
CA ARG A 36 -18.76 -11.52 12.86
C ARG A 36 -17.51 -12.04 12.13
N ASN A 37 -17.35 -13.37 12.03
CA ASN A 37 -16.17 -14.00 11.43
C ASN A 37 -16.37 -14.44 9.96
N LEU A 38 -17.61 -14.49 9.46
CA LEU A 38 -17.92 -14.94 8.09
C LEU A 38 -18.22 -13.78 7.12
N ARG A 39 -18.27 -12.54 7.62
CA ARG A 39 -18.66 -11.37 6.82
C ARG A 39 -17.72 -11.12 5.62
N TYR A 40 -16.40 -11.19 5.83
CA TYR A 40 -15.44 -10.92 4.75
C TYR A 40 -15.54 -11.96 3.62
N PHE A 41 -15.63 -13.25 3.97
CA PHE A 41 -15.76 -14.33 2.99
C PHE A 41 -17.10 -14.27 2.24
N GLN A 42 -18.20 -13.92 2.91
CA GLN A 42 -19.49 -13.73 2.22
C GLN A 42 -19.46 -12.59 1.19
N PHE A 43 -18.80 -11.46 1.47
CA PHE A 43 -18.64 -10.40 0.46
C PHE A 43 -17.76 -10.82 -0.69
N HIS A 44 -16.65 -11.46 -0.35
CA HIS A 44 -15.70 -11.96 -1.32
C HIS A 44 -16.36 -12.93 -2.31
N ASP A 45 -17.28 -13.79 -1.86
CA ASP A 45 -17.86 -14.82 -2.72
C ASP A 45 -19.17 -14.37 -3.39
N CYS A 46 -20.02 -13.59 -2.72
CA CYS A 46 -21.32 -13.19 -3.27
C CYS A 46 -21.24 -12.09 -4.34
N ILE A 47 -20.34 -11.11 -4.19
CA ILE A 47 -20.25 -9.99 -5.15
C ILE A 47 -19.75 -10.45 -6.53
N PRO A 48 -18.77 -11.37 -6.65
CA PRO A 48 -18.44 -11.97 -7.94
C PRO A 48 -19.60 -12.74 -8.57
N VAL A 49 -20.37 -13.49 -7.77
CA VAL A 49 -21.49 -14.29 -8.29
C VAL A 49 -22.64 -13.40 -8.77
N GLU A 50 -22.94 -12.31 -8.07
CA GLU A 50 -24.07 -11.43 -8.39
C GLU A 50 -23.74 -10.35 -9.44
N HIS A 51 -22.49 -9.86 -9.45
CA HIS A 51 -22.11 -8.69 -10.25
C HIS A 51 -20.96 -8.97 -11.23
N ASN A 52 -20.41 -10.19 -11.26
CA ASN A 52 -19.24 -10.55 -12.05
C ASN A 52 -18.08 -9.55 -11.88
N ILE A 53 -17.87 -9.09 -10.63
CA ILE A 53 -16.96 -7.97 -10.34
C ILE A 53 -15.51 -8.25 -10.76
N LEU A 54 -15.13 -9.53 -10.88
CA LEU A 54 -13.81 -9.91 -11.37
C LEU A 54 -13.52 -9.38 -12.78
N MET A 55 -14.55 -9.22 -13.61
CA MET A 55 -14.46 -8.70 -14.96
C MET A 55 -14.69 -7.19 -15.05
N HIS A 56 -15.01 -6.51 -13.94
CA HIS A 56 -15.28 -5.07 -13.93
C HIS A 56 -13.97 -4.26 -14.02
N PRO A 57 -13.84 -3.29 -14.96
CA PRO A 57 -12.59 -2.54 -15.17
C PRO A 57 -12.13 -1.77 -13.93
N PHE A 58 -13.03 -1.11 -13.17
CA PHE A 58 -12.64 -0.46 -11.90
C PHE A 58 -12.09 -1.43 -10.85
N HIS A 59 -12.58 -2.67 -10.82
CA HIS A 59 -12.06 -3.69 -9.90
C HIS A 59 -10.69 -4.20 -10.36
N MET A 60 -10.48 -4.35 -11.68
CA MET A 60 -9.16 -4.63 -12.25
C MET A 60 -8.13 -3.52 -11.93
N LEU A 61 -8.52 -2.25 -12.09
CA LEU A 61 -7.70 -1.09 -11.75
C LEU A 61 -7.37 -1.04 -10.24
N GLY A 62 -8.35 -1.37 -9.39
CA GLY A 62 -8.13 -1.48 -7.95
C GLY A 62 -7.09 -2.54 -7.61
N ARG A 63 -7.17 -3.72 -8.23
CA ARG A 63 -6.18 -4.79 -8.04
C ARG A 63 -4.79 -4.38 -8.53
N SER A 64 -4.67 -3.85 -9.75
CA SER A 64 -3.37 -3.42 -10.28
C SER A 64 -2.73 -2.33 -9.42
N TRP A 65 -3.54 -1.42 -8.85
CA TRP A 65 -3.05 -0.41 -7.91
C TRP A 65 -2.49 -1.02 -6.62
N VAL A 66 -3.20 -1.97 -6.00
CA VAL A 66 -2.73 -2.62 -4.76
C VAL A 66 -1.45 -3.42 -5.01
N PHE A 67 -1.42 -4.22 -6.08
CA PHE A 67 -0.22 -4.99 -6.46
C PHE A 67 0.96 -4.07 -6.77
N GLY A 68 0.75 -3.04 -7.61
CA GLY A 68 1.78 -2.05 -7.93
C GLY A 68 2.29 -1.31 -6.68
N GLY A 69 1.39 -0.90 -5.78
CA GLY A 69 1.78 -0.26 -4.53
C GLY A 69 2.63 -1.15 -3.63
N SER A 70 2.29 -2.43 -3.50
CA SER A 70 3.13 -3.39 -2.76
C SER A 70 4.48 -3.64 -3.43
N LEU A 71 4.52 -3.74 -4.76
CA LEU A 71 5.74 -3.92 -5.53
C LEU A 71 6.68 -2.72 -5.35
N PHE A 72 6.20 -1.50 -5.56
CA PHE A 72 7.01 -0.29 -5.38
C PHE A 72 7.43 -0.09 -3.94
N LYS A 73 6.60 -0.46 -2.96
CA LYS A 73 7.01 -0.42 -1.54
C LYS A 73 8.16 -1.38 -1.26
N ALA A 74 8.07 -2.62 -1.76
CA ALA A 74 9.13 -3.62 -1.60
C ALA A 74 10.41 -3.20 -2.35
N MET A 75 10.26 -2.71 -3.58
CA MET A 75 11.37 -2.20 -4.40
C MET A 75 12.07 -1.03 -3.71
N HIS A 76 11.34 0.01 -3.30
CA HIS A 76 11.91 1.16 -2.61
C HIS A 76 12.63 0.73 -1.33
N GLY A 77 11.98 -0.11 -0.49
CA GLY A 77 12.61 -0.65 0.71
C GLY A 77 13.89 -1.44 0.40
N SER A 78 13.90 -2.24 -0.66
CA SER A 78 15.09 -3.02 -1.05
C SER A 78 16.24 -2.13 -1.53
N LEU A 79 15.94 -1.09 -2.30
CA LEU A 79 16.94 -0.15 -2.82
C LEU A 79 17.57 0.67 -1.68
N VAL A 80 16.75 1.20 -0.77
CA VAL A 80 17.23 1.93 0.41
C VAL A 80 18.10 1.02 1.27
N THR A 81 17.65 -0.19 1.61
CA THR A 81 18.43 -1.11 2.46
C THR A 81 19.74 -1.54 1.79
N SER A 82 19.77 -1.69 0.46
CA SER A 82 21.00 -2.08 -0.27
C SER A 82 22.05 -0.98 -0.38
N SER A 83 21.70 0.28 -0.09
CA SER A 83 22.55 1.44 -0.29
C SER A 83 22.85 2.19 1.01
N LEU A 84 22.56 1.58 2.16
CA LEU A 84 22.89 2.11 3.48
C LEU A 84 24.40 2.36 3.60
N ILE A 85 24.75 3.51 4.17
CA ILE A 85 26.13 3.87 4.48
C ILE A 85 26.47 3.17 5.80
N VAL A 86 27.42 2.24 5.76
CA VAL A 86 27.77 1.43 6.93
C VAL A 86 28.72 2.21 7.82
N GLU A 87 28.24 2.62 9.00
CA GLU A 87 29.06 3.28 10.04
C GLU A 87 29.29 2.39 11.28
N THR A 88 28.89 1.11 11.21
CA THR A 88 28.70 0.26 12.38
C THR A 88 29.51 -1.03 12.28
N THR A 89 29.79 -1.66 13.42
CA THR A 89 30.51 -2.95 13.48
C THR A 89 29.55 -4.12 13.23
N GLU A 90 30.09 -5.28 12.82
CA GLU A 90 29.33 -6.47 12.38
C GLU A 90 28.39 -7.08 13.45
N ASN A 91 28.58 -6.75 14.73
CA ASN A 91 27.82 -7.30 15.85
C ASN A 91 26.60 -6.46 16.25
N GLU A 92 26.36 -5.33 15.58
CA GLU A 92 25.22 -4.44 15.85
C GLU A 92 24.21 -4.44 14.69
N SER A 93 22.94 -4.21 15.00
CA SER A 93 21.91 -4.10 13.97
C SER A 93 22.09 -2.79 13.19
N LEU A 94 22.57 -2.88 11.96
CA LEU A 94 22.74 -1.80 10.98
C LEU A 94 21.60 -0.76 10.99
N MET A 95 20.35 -1.22 11.12
CA MET A 95 19.17 -0.35 11.04
C MET A 95 18.90 0.46 12.31
N ASN A 96 19.44 0.07 13.48
CA ASN A 96 19.25 0.82 14.73
C ASN A 96 20.46 1.70 15.07
N SER A 97 21.65 1.36 14.58
CA SER A 97 22.88 2.09 14.90
C SER A 97 23.25 3.16 13.87
N VAL A 98 22.84 3.03 12.60
CA VAL A 98 23.10 4.04 11.55
C VAL A 98 22.10 5.19 11.58
N THR A 99 20.84 4.98 12.00
CA THR A 99 19.79 6.00 11.90
C THR A 99 19.44 6.62 13.26
N GLY A 100 20.13 7.69 13.62
CA GLY A 100 19.78 8.56 14.74
C GLY A 100 18.58 9.45 14.40
N PHE A 101 17.64 9.61 15.33
CA PHE A 101 16.47 10.46 15.11
C PHE A 101 16.88 11.94 14.97
N GLY A 102 16.58 12.56 13.82
CA GLY A 102 16.83 13.98 13.57
C GLY A 102 18.21 14.33 13.00
N GLN A 103 18.93 13.36 12.43
CA GLN A 103 20.18 13.61 11.69
C GLN A 103 19.93 14.47 10.44
N GLU A 104 20.91 15.31 10.10
CA GLU A 104 20.87 16.17 8.90
C GLU A 104 21.43 15.47 7.65
N GLU A 105 22.32 14.49 7.83
CA GLU A 105 22.92 13.73 6.74
C GLU A 105 22.01 12.57 6.27
N GLU A 106 22.05 12.28 4.97
CA GLU A 106 21.29 11.18 4.37
C GLU A 106 21.90 9.82 4.77
N THR A 107 21.06 8.87 5.17
CA THR A 107 21.50 7.57 5.73
C THR A 107 21.85 6.51 4.67
N TYR A 108 21.57 6.80 3.39
CA TYR A 108 21.83 5.91 2.27
C TYR A 108 22.34 6.71 1.07
N ASN A 109 23.15 6.06 0.23
CA ASN A 109 23.63 6.65 -1.00
C ASN A 109 22.55 6.57 -2.08
N ILE A 110 21.90 7.69 -2.40
CA ILE A 110 20.89 7.73 -3.47
C ILE A 110 21.49 7.39 -4.84
N VAL A 111 22.75 7.70 -5.16
CA VAL A 111 23.29 7.48 -6.51
C VAL A 111 23.44 5.97 -6.84
N ALA A 112 23.73 5.14 -5.85
CA ALA A 112 23.95 3.70 -6.05
C ALA A 112 22.69 2.95 -6.56
N PRO A 113 21.50 3.11 -5.95
CA PRO A 113 20.24 2.57 -6.48
C PRO A 113 19.89 3.02 -7.89
N TRP A 114 20.18 4.26 -8.27
CA TRP A 114 19.87 4.77 -9.61
C TRP A 114 20.74 4.13 -10.68
N LEU A 115 22.01 3.87 -10.36
CA LEU A 115 22.90 3.13 -11.25
C LEU A 115 22.49 1.65 -11.39
N PHE A 116 21.96 1.06 -10.32
CA PHE A 116 21.48 -0.33 -10.33
C PHE A 116 20.14 -0.49 -11.06
N TRP A 117 19.25 0.49 -10.95
CA TRP A 117 17.94 0.50 -11.59
C TRP A 117 17.75 1.78 -12.42
N PRO A 118 18.31 1.84 -13.64
CA PRO A 118 18.25 3.01 -14.49
C PRO A 118 16.82 3.16 -15.03
N ILE A 119 15.99 3.91 -14.31
CA ILE A 119 14.81 4.53 -14.90
C ILE A 119 15.21 5.96 -15.21
N ASP A 120 15.14 6.35 -16.48
CA ASP A 120 15.29 7.74 -16.94
C ASP A 120 14.09 8.60 -16.48
N LEU A 121 13.86 8.68 -15.17
CA LEU A 121 12.95 9.66 -14.59
C LEU A 121 13.74 10.96 -14.41
N PRO A 122 13.29 12.08 -15.01
CA PRO A 122 13.91 13.37 -14.76
C PRO A 122 13.80 13.69 -13.28
N ILE A 123 14.94 13.77 -12.61
CA ILE A 123 15.07 14.31 -11.26
C ILE A 123 14.91 15.83 -11.42
N CYS A 124 13.92 16.42 -10.76
CA CYS A 124 13.77 17.86 -10.65
C CYS A 124 14.95 18.50 -9.91
#